data_AF-A0A251MV96-F1
#
_entry.id   AF-A0A251MV96-F1
#
_cell.length_a   1.000
_cell.length_b   1.000
_cell.length_c   1.000
_cell.angle_alpha   90.00
_cell.angle_beta   90.00
_cell.angle_gamma   90.00
#
_symmetry.space_group_name_H-M   'P 1'
#
loop_
_entity.id
_entity.type
_entity.pdbx_description
1 polymer ?
#
loop_
_entity_poly.entity_id
_entity_poly.type
_entity_poly.pdbx_seq_one_letter_code
_entity_poly.pdbx_strand_id
1 'polypeptide(L)'
;MLVKGRKVSGRGEAVAANYAFGPLEDDVIIKHRLLTRTTTTRGEPPLKKLQKKFTSLFVELDKNEDNYGDCDKLAKAFLQELSTFEIPLLKSKAVVDANLREKHNFDELRERR
;
A
#
# COMPACT_ATOMS: atom_id res chain seq x y z
N MET A 1 -40.55 -30.28 4.61
CA MET A 1 -39.09 -30.51 4.64
C MET A 1 -38.52 -30.10 3.28
N LEU A 2 -37.77 -29.00 3.23
CA LEU A 2 -37.29 -28.39 1.99
C LEU A 2 -35.77 -28.58 1.89
N VAL A 3 -35.33 -29.62 1.19
CA VAL A 3 -33.89 -29.79 0.87
C VAL A 3 -33.62 -29.00 -0.41
N LYS A 4 -33.15 -27.76 -0.26
CA LYS A 4 -32.71 -26.92 -1.38
C LYS A 4 -31.21 -27.13 -1.59
N GLY A 5 -30.90 -27.77 -2.72
CA GLY A 5 -29.55 -28.10 -3.15
C GLY A 5 -28.60 -26.91 -3.13
N ARG A 6 -27.42 -27.15 -2.55
CA ARG A 6 -26.27 -26.26 -2.49
C ARG A 6 -25.77 -25.98 -3.91
N LYS A 7 -25.99 -24.77 -4.42
CA LYS A 7 -25.29 -24.30 -5.63
C LYS A 7 -23.83 -24.07 -5.27
N VAL A 8 -22.96 -24.98 -5.67
CA VAL A 8 -21.52 -24.73 -5.79
C VAL A 8 -21.35 -23.79 -6.97
N SER A 9 -21.21 -22.49 -6.69
CA SER A 9 -20.83 -21.52 -7.71
C SER A 9 -19.34 -21.69 -7.97
N GLY A 10 -19.03 -22.52 -8.97
CA GLY A 10 -17.78 -22.41 -9.69
C GLY A 10 -17.80 -21.09 -10.45
N ARG A 11 -16.90 -20.18 -10.11
CA ARG A 11 -16.45 -19.10 -10.97
C ARG A 11 -15.12 -18.62 -10.43
N GLY A 12 -14.06 -19.15 -11.02
CA GLY A 12 -12.83 -18.39 -11.20
C GLY A 12 -13.17 -17.18 -12.06
N GLU A 13 -13.84 -16.20 -11.48
CA GLU A 13 -13.73 -14.83 -11.95
C GLU A 13 -12.27 -14.50 -11.75
N ALA A 14 -11.53 -14.45 -12.86
CA ALA A 14 -10.25 -13.79 -12.90
C ALA A 14 -10.48 -12.42 -12.30
N VAL A 15 -10.13 -12.26 -11.02
CA VAL A 15 -10.04 -10.96 -10.38
C VAL A 15 -9.07 -10.23 -11.29
N ALA A 16 -9.60 -9.36 -12.16
CA ALA A 16 -8.79 -8.48 -12.96
C ALA A 16 -7.93 -7.76 -11.94
N ALA A 17 -6.69 -8.21 -11.82
CA ALA A 17 -5.78 -7.69 -10.84
C ALA A 17 -5.54 -6.26 -11.31
N ASN A 18 -6.24 -5.32 -10.68
CA ASN A 18 -6.01 -3.89 -10.84
C ASN A 18 -4.64 -3.61 -10.24
N TYR A 19 -3.61 -3.97 -11.00
CA TYR A 19 -2.22 -3.72 -10.66
C TYR A 19 -2.04 -2.21 -10.61
N ALA A 20 -1.44 -1.74 -9.52
CA ALA A 20 -1.09 -0.34 -9.34
C ALA A 20 -0.01 0.16 -10.32
N PHE A 21 0.66 -0.76 -11.02
CA PHE A 21 1.82 -0.51 -11.87
C PHE A 21 1.67 -1.24 -13.20
N GLY A 22 2.23 -0.67 -14.27
CA GLY A 22 2.22 -1.28 -15.59
C GLY A 22 3.17 -2.48 -15.70
N PRO A 23 3.05 -3.35 -16.73
CA PRO A 23 3.88 -4.54 -16.90
C PRO A 23 5.40 -4.26 -16.93
N LEU A 24 5.82 -3.12 -17.48
CA LEU A 24 7.23 -2.71 -17.55
C LEU A 24 7.77 -2.24 -16.19
N GLU A 25 6.92 -1.63 -15.37
CA GLU A 25 7.28 -1.21 -14.01
C GLU A 25 7.30 -2.41 -13.06
N ASP A 26 6.45 -3.41 -13.30
CA ASP A 26 6.38 -4.62 -12.48
C ASP A 26 7.70 -5.40 -12.51
N ASP A 27 8.37 -5.52 -13.65
CA ASP A 27 9.67 -6.20 -13.75
C ASP A 27 10.78 -5.50 -12.96
N VAL A 28 10.81 -4.16 -12.99
CA VAL A 28 11.77 -3.37 -12.21
C VAL A 28 11.48 -3.52 -10.72
N ILE A 29 10.20 -3.47 -10.35
CA ILE A 29 9.74 -3.67 -8.98
C ILE A 29 10.08 -5.10 -8.52
N ILE A 30 9.81 -6.14 -9.30
CA ILE A 30 10.10 -7.54 -8.98
C ILE A 30 11.60 -7.74 -8.77
N LYS A 31 12.45 -7.23 -9.68
CA LYS A 31 13.91 -7.29 -9.50
C LYS A 31 14.36 -6.57 -8.24
N HIS A 32 13.87 -5.36 -8.01
CA HIS A 32 14.16 -4.60 -6.80
C HIS A 32 13.69 -5.34 -5.54
N ARG A 33 12.51 -5.97 -5.56
CA ARG A 33 11.99 -6.79 -4.45
C ARG A 33 12.82 -8.03 -4.19
N LEU A 34 13.25 -8.74 -5.24
CA LEU A 34 14.13 -9.90 -5.11
C LEU A 34 15.46 -9.50 -4.48
N LEU A 35 16.02 -8.38 -4.92
CA LEU A 35 17.28 -7.84 -4.40
C LEU A 35 17.14 -7.35 -2.96
N THR A 36 16.04 -6.67 -2.62
CA THR A 36 15.87 -6.01 -1.31
C THR A 36 15.01 -6.77 -0.31
N ARG A 37 14.45 -7.92 -0.72
CA ARG A 37 13.40 -8.67 0.00
C ARG A 37 12.17 -7.83 0.38
N THR A 38 11.94 -6.73 -0.34
CA THR A 38 10.78 -5.87 -0.10
C THR A 38 9.52 -6.52 -0.68
N THR A 39 8.41 -6.52 0.05
CA THR A 39 7.11 -7.02 -0.44
C THR A 39 6.17 -5.84 -0.64
N THR A 40 5.85 -5.44 -1.88
CA THR A 40 4.70 -4.53 -2.10
C THR A 40 3.40 -5.33 -2.28
N THR A 41 2.36 -4.91 -1.56
CA THR A 41 1.02 -5.50 -1.57
C THR A 41 0.40 -5.35 -2.96
N ARG A 42 -0.08 -6.46 -3.54
CA ARG A 42 -0.91 -6.44 -4.75
C ARG A 42 -2.28 -5.86 -4.39
N GLY A 43 -2.63 -4.70 -4.93
CA GLY A 43 -3.89 -3.98 -4.69
C GLY A 43 -3.76 -2.48 -4.99
N GLU A 44 -4.88 -1.73 -4.89
CA GLU A 44 -4.87 -0.26 -4.96
C GLU A 44 -3.70 0.28 -4.11
N PRO A 45 -2.88 1.24 -4.61
CA PRO A 45 -1.80 1.79 -3.79
C PRO A 45 -2.42 2.22 -2.47
N PRO A 46 -1.88 1.82 -1.31
CA PRO A 46 -2.51 2.17 -0.03
C PRO A 46 -2.68 3.69 0.07
N LEU A 47 -1.82 4.46 -0.59
CA LEU A 47 -1.90 5.91 -0.80
C LEU A 47 -3.23 6.39 -1.41
N LYS A 48 -3.82 5.67 -2.37
CA LYS A 48 -5.08 6.09 -3.02
C LYS A 48 -6.25 6.06 -2.04
N LYS A 49 -6.26 5.11 -1.11
CA LYS A 49 -7.26 5.04 -0.05
C LYS A 49 -7.07 6.15 0.98
N LEU A 50 -5.83 6.44 1.36
CA LEU A 50 -5.48 7.57 2.22
C LEU A 50 -5.90 8.90 1.58
N GLN A 51 -5.59 9.09 0.29
CA GLN A 51 -5.96 10.28 -0.48
C GLN A 51 -7.48 10.46 -0.53
N LYS A 52 -8.24 9.40 -0.82
CA LYS A 52 -9.71 9.46 -0.79
C LYS A 52 -10.22 9.96 0.56
N LYS A 53 -9.72 9.41 1.67
CA LYS A 53 -10.10 9.83 3.04
C LYS A 53 -9.73 11.29 3.34
N PHE A 54 -8.55 11.72 2.89
CA PHE A 54 -8.12 13.12 3.00
C PHE A 54 -9.07 14.06 2.24
N THR A 55 -9.35 13.76 0.98
CA THR A 55 -10.25 14.57 0.16
C THR A 55 -11.65 14.60 0.75
N SER A 56 -12.18 13.46 1.25
CA SER A 56 -13.49 13.44 1.92
C SER A 56 -13.54 14.34 3.15
N LEU A 57 -12.49 14.37 3.98
CA LEU A 57 -12.42 15.27 5.13
C LEU A 57 -12.46 16.75 4.70
N PHE A 58 -11.67 17.13 3.69
CA PHE A 58 -11.63 18.51 3.21
C PHE A 58 -12.94 18.95 2.56
N VAL A 59 -13.55 18.09 1.75
CA VAL A 59 -14.87 18.37 1.16
C VAL A 59 -15.93 18.57 2.24
N GLU A 60 -15.86 17.85 3.36
CA GLU A 60 -16.78 18.05 4.48
C GLU A 60 -16.52 19.39 5.19
N LEU A 61 -15.26 19.73 5.45
CA LEU A 61 -14.88 21.01 6.05
C LEU A 61 -15.30 22.23 5.20
N ASP A 62 -15.30 22.09 3.87
CA ASP A 62 -15.64 23.18 2.94
C ASP A 62 -17.15 23.52 2.91
N LYS A 63 -18.02 22.69 3.49
CA LYS A 63 -19.48 22.88 3.40
C LYS A 63 -20.02 24.08 4.18
N ASN A 64 -19.21 24.73 5.04
CA ASN A 64 -19.64 25.86 5.89
C ASN A 64 -20.94 25.57 6.68
N GLU A 65 -21.10 24.32 7.11
CA GLU A 65 -22.22 23.82 7.92
C GLU A 65 -21.72 23.43 9.32
N ASP A 66 -22.61 23.32 10.31
CA ASP A 66 -22.28 22.81 11.66
C ASP A 66 -22.12 21.27 11.65
N ASN A 67 -21.18 20.76 10.85
CA ASN A 67 -20.93 19.34 10.60
C ASN A 67 -19.76 18.75 11.41
N TYR A 68 -19.46 19.34 12.58
CA TYR A 68 -18.33 18.94 13.45
C TYR A 68 -18.26 17.44 13.74
N GLY A 69 -19.41 16.80 13.97
CA GLY A 69 -19.47 15.37 14.28
C GLY A 69 -19.03 14.47 13.11
N ASP A 70 -19.29 14.88 11.87
CA ASP A 70 -18.89 14.13 10.69
C ASP A 70 -17.44 14.43 10.30
N CYS A 71 -17.00 15.67 10.49
CA CYS A 71 -15.59 16.04 10.41
C CYS A 71 -14.72 15.23 11.40
N ASP A 72 -15.14 15.07 12.67
CA ASP A 72 -14.40 14.27 13.66
C ASP A 72 -14.31 12.78 13.25
N LYS A 73 -15.40 12.20 12.74
CA LYS A 73 -15.39 10.82 12.22
C LYS A 73 -14.43 10.68 11.04
N LEU A 74 -14.46 11.60 10.08
CA LEU A 74 -13.59 11.60 8.91
C LEU A 74 -12.12 11.78 9.30
N ALA A 75 -11.82 12.67 10.25
CA ALA A 75 -10.48 12.88 10.77
C ALA A 75 -9.93 11.62 11.44
N LYS A 76 -10.70 10.96 12.31
CA LYS A 76 -10.32 9.68 12.94
C LYS A 76 -10.10 8.59 11.89
N ALA A 77 -10.96 8.50 10.89
CA ALA A 77 -10.83 7.53 9.81
C ALA A 77 -9.59 7.77 8.93
N PHE A 78 -9.19 9.03 8.74
CA PHE A 78 -7.96 9.40 8.05
C PHE A 78 -6.72 9.05 8.87
N LEU A 79 -6.69 9.42 10.16
CA LEU A 79 -5.57 9.09 11.06
C LEU A 79 -5.38 7.58 11.21
N GLN A 80 -6.48 6.81 11.30
CA GLN A 80 -6.42 5.36 11.34
C GLN A 80 -5.78 4.80 10.06
N GLU A 81 -6.17 5.31 8.88
CA GLU A 81 -5.54 4.90 7.62
C GLU A 81 -4.06 5.27 7.60
N LEU A 82 -3.70 6.49 8.03
CA LEU A 82 -2.31 6.96 8.10
C LEU A 82 -1.43 6.05 8.96
N SER A 83 -1.95 5.58 10.10
CA SER A 83 -1.23 4.69 11.01
C SER A 83 -0.86 3.34 10.37
N THR A 84 -1.63 2.88 9.37
CA THR A 84 -1.34 1.62 8.67
C THR A 84 -0.05 1.67 7.84
N PHE A 85 0.47 2.86 7.54
CA PHE A 85 1.70 3.05 6.77
C PHE A 85 2.96 3.11 7.62
N GLU A 86 2.84 3.38 8.92
CA GLU A 86 3.99 3.65 9.77
C GLU A 86 4.98 2.49 9.79
N ILE A 87 4.51 1.28 10.14
CA ILE A 87 5.36 0.09 10.21
C ILE A 87 5.96 -0.27 8.83
N PRO A 88 5.19 -0.32 7.72
CA PRO A 88 5.75 -0.54 6.38
C PRO A 88 6.82 0.47 5.98
N LEU A 89 6.63 1.76 6.26
CA LEU A 89 7.59 2.82 5.92
C LEU A 89 8.88 2.70 6.74
N LEU A 90 8.76 2.44 8.04
CA LEU A 90 9.91 2.18 8.92
C LEU A 90 10.72 0.96 8.44
N LYS A 91 10.03 -0.12 8.06
CA LYS A 91 10.67 -1.32 7.50
C LYS A 91 11.39 -1.01 6.19
N SER A 92 10.73 -0.30 5.28
CA SER A 92 11.32 0.10 3.99
C SER A 92 12.59 0.92 4.19
N LYS A 93 12.55 1.91 5.09
CA LYS A 93 13.73 2.70 5.46
C LYS A 93 14.86 1.84 5.99
N ALA A 94 14.59 0.94 6.94
CA ALA A 94 15.61 0.07 7.51
C ALA A 94 16.27 -0.85 6.47
N VAL A 95 15.50 -1.35 5.50
CA VAL A 95 16.00 -2.15 4.37
C VAL A 95 16.88 -1.30 3.45
N VAL A 96 16.43 -0.10 3.08
CA VAL A 96 17.22 0.82 2.25
C VAL A 96 18.55 1.16 2.94
N ASP A 97 18.52 1.48 4.23
CA ASP A 97 19.72 1.78 5.02
C ASP A 97 20.69 0.59 5.06
N ALA A 98 20.16 -0.64 5.19
CA ALA A 98 20.98 -1.86 5.14
C ALA A 98 21.63 -2.06 3.77
N ASN A 99 20.87 -1.87 2.69
CA ASN A 99 21.39 -2.00 1.33
C ASN A 99 22.47 -0.95 1.02
N LEU A 100 22.31 0.27 1.52
CA LEU A 100 23.32 1.32 1.38
C LEU A 100 24.62 0.96 2.11
N ARG A 101 24.53 0.42 3.33
CA ARG A 101 25.70 -0.07 4.07
C ARG A 101 26.39 -1.22 3.33
N GLU A 102 25.61 -2.18 2.82
CA GLU A 102 26.14 -3.33 2.09
C GLU A 102 26.81 -2.89 0.77
N LYS A 103 26.19 -1.98 0.02
CA LYS A 103 26.79 -1.36 -1.17
C LYS A 103 28.13 -0.70 -0.85
N HIS A 104 28.19 0.12 0.21
CA HIS A 104 29.42 0.79 0.62
C HIS A 104 30.54 -0.22 0.93
N ASN A 105 30.21 -1.29 1.66
CA ASN A 105 31.16 -2.37 1.95
C ASN A 105 31.67 -3.05 0.67
N PHE A 106 30.80 -3.28 -0.33
CA PHE A 106 31.22 -3.83 -1.62
C PHE A 106 32.11 -2.88 -2.42
N ASP A 107 31.80 -1.58 -2.42
CA ASP A 107 32.62 -0.56 -3.09
C ASP A 107 34.04 -0.51 -2.47
N GLU A 108 34.16 -0.52 -1.12
CA GLU A 108 35.45 -0.59 -0.43
C GLU A 108 36.24 -1.85 -0.77
N LEU A 109 35.58 -3.02 -0.81
CA LEU A 109 36.24 -4.28 -1.17
C LEU A 109 36.71 -4.30 -2.62
N ARG A 110 35.99 -3.63 -3.52
CA ARG A 110 36.39 -3.50 -4.93
C ARG A 110 37.61 -2.60 -5.07
N GLU A 111 37.68 -1.48 -4.36
CA GLU A 111 38.82 -0.56 -4.41
C GLU A 111 40.10 -1.14 -3.81
N ARG A 112 39.98 -2.14 -2.93
CA ARG A 112 41.11 -2.88 -2.35
C ARG A 112 41.64 -4.03 -3.22
N ARG A 113 41.05 -4.28 -4.39
CA ARG A 113 41.46 -5.31 -5.35
C ARG A 113 42.15 -4.69 -6.56
#